data_AF-A0A522DWH0-F1
#
_entry.id   AF-A0A522DWH0-F1
#
_cell.length_a   1.000
_cell.length_b   1.000
_cell.length_c   1.000
_cell.angle_alpha   90.00
_cell.angle_beta   90.00
_cell.angle_gamma   90.00
#
_symmetry.space_group_name_H-M   'P 1'
#
loop_
_entity.id
_entity.type
_entity.pdbx_description
1 polymer ?
#
loop_
_entity_poly.entity_id
_entity_poly.type
_entity_poly.pdbx_seq_one_letter_code
_entity_poly.pdbx_strand_id
1 'polypeptide(L)'
;MTSQVTSRSGIPNARRIVVKVGSSSVSGENVGQISALVDALAAAHGRGSEVVLVSSGAIATGIPFLKLDGRPTDLATQQAAAAVGQNVLIFRYQESLDRYGIVAAQILLTAGDMQNPTHHSNAQRAMERLLGLRMLPIVNENDTVATHEIRFGDNDHLAALVSELVRADVLVLLSDVDALYSRPPAEPGARKIENVPFDDDLSGIEFGDIGHAGVGTGGAGTKVAAAKLAAAVGIPVLLAATSSVADALAGANLGTWFDAAPA
;
A
#
# COMPACT_ATOMS: atom_id res chain seq x y z
N MET A 1 2.00 -1.52 -21.13
CA MET A 1 1.05 -2.65 -21.30
C MET A 1 -0.10 -2.34 -20.39
N THR A 2 -1.29 -2.20 -20.94
CA THR A 2 -2.51 -1.86 -20.19
C THR A 2 -2.99 -3.07 -19.42
N SER A 3 -3.42 -2.87 -18.17
CA SER A 3 -4.02 -3.94 -17.37
C SER A 3 -5.24 -4.53 -18.07
N GLN A 4 -5.47 -5.85 -17.93
CA GLN A 4 -6.71 -6.49 -18.36
C GLN A 4 -7.86 -6.33 -17.35
N VAL A 5 -7.56 -5.86 -16.15
CA VAL A 5 -8.56 -5.55 -15.13
C VAL A 5 -9.14 -4.17 -15.45
N THR A 6 -10.45 -4.10 -15.65
CA THR A 6 -11.16 -2.84 -15.95
C THR A 6 -12.24 -2.52 -14.90
N SER A 7 -12.46 -3.42 -13.95
CA SER A 7 -13.43 -3.26 -12.87
C SER A 7 -13.07 -4.14 -11.67
N ARG A 8 -13.70 -3.87 -10.52
CA ARG A 8 -13.55 -4.65 -9.28
C ARG A 8 -13.72 -6.15 -9.49
N SER A 9 -14.74 -6.56 -10.25
CA SER A 9 -15.02 -7.97 -10.55
C SER A 9 -13.90 -8.67 -11.35
N GLY A 10 -12.99 -7.90 -11.95
CA GLY A 10 -11.80 -8.43 -12.63
C GLY A 10 -10.64 -8.75 -11.68
N ILE A 11 -10.61 -8.21 -10.46
CA ILE A 11 -9.51 -8.42 -9.49
C ILE A 11 -9.21 -9.91 -9.25
N PRO A 12 -10.20 -10.81 -9.12
CA PRO A 12 -9.92 -12.25 -8.94
C PRO A 12 -9.11 -12.89 -10.07
N ASN A 13 -9.15 -12.30 -11.27
CA ASN A 13 -8.45 -12.78 -12.47
C ASN A 13 -7.12 -12.03 -12.71
N ALA A 14 -6.77 -11.06 -11.86
CA ALA A 14 -5.52 -10.34 -11.95
C ALA A 14 -4.35 -11.31 -11.77
N ARG A 15 -3.40 -11.29 -12.71
CA ARG A 15 -2.16 -12.05 -12.60
C ARG A 15 -1.28 -11.45 -11.52
N ARG A 16 -1.15 -10.12 -11.47
CA ARG A 16 -0.26 -9.44 -10.52
C ARG A 16 -1.00 -8.34 -9.77
N ILE A 17 -0.98 -8.41 -8.45
CA ILE A 17 -1.71 -7.53 -7.54
C ILE A 17 -0.71 -6.86 -6.61
N VAL A 18 -0.76 -5.53 -6.54
CA VAL A 18 -0.08 -4.77 -5.47
C VAL A 18 -1.13 -4.37 -4.43
N VAL A 19 -0.88 -4.68 -3.17
CA VAL A 19 -1.73 -4.27 -2.04
C VAL A 19 -0.91 -3.34 -1.16
N LYS A 20 -1.43 -2.15 -0.86
CA LYS A 20 -0.82 -1.20 0.09
C LYS A 20 -1.60 -1.19 1.39
N VAL A 21 -0.90 -1.24 2.51
CA VAL A 21 -1.49 -1.06 3.84
C VAL A 21 -0.76 0.02 4.64
N GLY A 22 -1.53 0.92 5.25
CA GLY A 22 -1.02 2.03 6.07
C GLY A 22 -0.59 1.61 7.48
N SER A 23 0.20 2.45 8.14
CA SER A 23 0.74 2.19 9.49
C SER A 23 -0.37 1.98 10.51
N SER A 24 -1.42 2.79 10.47
CA SER A 24 -2.56 2.72 11.40
C SER A 24 -3.29 1.38 11.35
N SER A 25 -3.22 0.65 10.24
CA SER A 25 -3.91 -0.64 10.10
C SER A 25 -3.10 -1.85 10.57
N VAL A 26 -1.79 -1.73 10.79
CA VAL A 26 -0.91 -2.88 11.12
C VAL A 26 0.01 -2.63 12.32
N SER A 27 -0.20 -1.54 13.06
CA SER A 27 0.58 -1.18 14.25
C SER A 27 -0.30 -0.85 15.45
N GLY A 28 0.31 -0.74 16.64
CA GLY A 28 -0.40 -0.47 17.90
C GLY A 28 -1.47 -1.53 18.20
N GLU A 29 -2.69 -1.08 18.47
CA GLU A 29 -3.84 -1.96 18.75
C GLU A 29 -4.27 -2.79 17.51
N ASN A 30 -3.90 -2.35 16.31
CA ASN A 30 -4.28 -2.99 15.05
C ASN A 30 -3.29 -4.06 14.58
N VAL A 31 -2.28 -4.42 15.38
CA VAL A 31 -1.34 -5.51 15.04
C VAL A 31 -2.08 -6.83 14.74
N GLY A 32 -3.22 -7.07 15.39
CA GLY A 32 -4.07 -8.25 15.11
C GLY A 32 -4.63 -8.31 13.68
N GLN A 33 -4.72 -7.17 12.98
CA GLN A 33 -5.21 -7.13 11.59
C GLN A 33 -4.24 -7.78 10.59
N ILE A 34 -2.95 -7.96 10.96
CA ILE A 34 -1.96 -8.65 10.11
C ILE A 34 -2.45 -10.06 9.76
N SER A 35 -3.11 -10.76 10.69
CA SER A 35 -3.64 -12.11 10.43
C SER A 35 -4.68 -12.09 9.32
N ALA A 36 -5.69 -11.23 9.43
CA ALA A 36 -6.77 -11.11 8.44
C ALA A 36 -6.27 -10.60 7.08
N LEU A 37 -5.30 -9.67 7.09
CA LEU A 37 -4.63 -9.23 5.86
C LEU A 37 -3.94 -10.40 5.18
N VAL A 38 -3.13 -11.17 5.92
CA VAL A 38 -2.42 -12.33 5.37
C VAL A 38 -3.38 -13.40 4.88
N ASP A 39 -4.50 -13.65 5.55
CA ASP A 39 -5.52 -14.60 5.07
C ASP A 39 -6.01 -14.22 3.66
N ALA A 40 -6.26 -12.93 3.43
CA ALA A 40 -6.71 -12.42 2.13
C ALA A 40 -5.59 -12.46 1.06
N LEU A 41 -4.36 -12.08 1.42
CA LEU A 41 -3.21 -12.17 0.51
C LEU A 41 -2.90 -13.62 0.13
N ALA A 42 -2.95 -14.54 1.10
CA ALA A 42 -2.74 -15.96 0.88
C ALA A 42 -3.85 -16.57 0.01
N ALA A 43 -5.10 -16.13 0.17
CA ALA A 43 -6.19 -16.54 -0.71
C ALA A 43 -5.95 -16.08 -2.16
N ALA A 44 -5.50 -14.84 -2.39
CA ALA A 44 -5.13 -14.38 -3.74
C ALA A 44 -3.93 -15.14 -4.30
N HIS A 45 -2.88 -15.32 -3.50
CA HIS A 45 -1.70 -16.12 -3.86
C HIS A 45 -2.07 -17.56 -4.21
N GLY A 46 -2.91 -18.22 -3.42
CA GLY A 46 -3.35 -19.61 -3.63
C GLY A 46 -4.13 -19.83 -4.92
N ARG A 47 -4.77 -18.79 -5.48
CA ARG A 47 -5.43 -18.83 -6.80
C ARG A 47 -4.46 -18.68 -7.98
N GLY A 48 -3.17 -18.47 -7.70
CA GLY A 48 -2.12 -18.32 -8.70
C GLY A 48 -1.67 -16.88 -8.96
N SER A 49 -2.32 -15.88 -8.35
CA SER A 49 -1.88 -14.49 -8.49
C SER A 49 -0.51 -14.28 -7.84
N GLU A 50 0.30 -13.43 -8.47
CA GLU A 50 1.54 -12.88 -7.97
C GLU A 50 1.19 -11.66 -7.10
N VAL A 51 1.41 -11.77 -5.78
CA VAL A 51 1.00 -10.74 -4.82
C VAL A 51 2.22 -10.01 -4.28
N VAL A 52 2.17 -8.68 -4.30
CA VAL A 52 3.16 -7.79 -3.68
C VAL A 52 2.47 -6.97 -2.60
N LEU A 53 3.02 -6.97 -1.40
CA LEU A 53 2.55 -6.13 -0.30
C LEU A 53 3.47 -4.91 -0.18
N VAL A 54 2.89 -3.72 -0.13
CA VAL A 54 3.57 -2.49 0.25
C VAL A 54 3.07 -2.09 1.63
N SER A 55 3.90 -2.26 2.66
CA SER A 55 3.51 -2.03 4.05
C SER A 55 4.14 -0.76 4.58
N SER A 56 3.41 -0.01 5.42
CA SER A 56 3.99 0.97 6.34
C SER A 56 4.10 0.39 7.76
N GLY A 57 4.43 1.22 8.75
CA GLY A 57 4.30 0.87 10.17
C GLY A 57 5.59 0.45 10.86
N ALA A 58 6.75 0.49 10.19
CA ALA A 58 8.05 0.19 10.80
C ALA A 58 8.31 1.09 12.01
N ILE A 59 8.33 2.42 11.86
CA ILE A 59 8.55 3.36 12.97
C ILE A 59 7.57 3.10 14.14
N ALA A 60 6.27 2.99 13.85
CA ALA A 60 5.24 2.73 14.86
C ALA A 60 5.45 1.41 15.61
N THR A 61 5.93 0.37 14.92
CA THR A 61 6.28 -0.92 15.51
C THR A 61 7.52 -0.84 16.39
N GLY A 62 8.49 0.03 16.06
CA GLY A 62 9.73 0.19 16.80
C GLY A 62 9.63 1.03 18.07
N ILE A 63 8.74 2.03 18.11
CA ILE A 63 8.57 2.97 19.22
C ILE A 63 8.57 2.30 20.62
N PRO A 64 7.77 1.25 20.88
CA PRO A 64 7.74 0.61 22.20
C PRO A 64 9.08 -0.02 22.60
N PHE A 65 9.87 -0.51 21.65
CA PHE A 65 11.17 -1.13 21.91
C PHE A 65 12.26 -0.12 22.24
N LEU A 66 12.12 1.12 21.76
CA LEU A 66 13.00 2.24 22.11
C LEU A 66 12.57 2.94 23.40
N LYS A 67 11.48 2.48 24.05
CA LYS A 67 10.89 3.09 25.26
C LYS A 67 10.55 4.59 25.06
N LEU A 68 10.02 4.91 23.89
CA LEU A 68 9.56 6.26 23.56
C LEU A 68 8.06 6.39 23.85
N ASP A 69 7.64 7.53 24.37
CA ASP A 69 6.23 7.81 24.71
C ASP A 69 5.37 8.18 23.49
N GLY A 70 5.98 8.34 22.33
CA GLY A 70 5.31 8.73 21.10
C GLY A 70 6.25 8.74 19.90
N ARG A 71 5.72 9.20 18.76
CA ARG A 71 6.51 9.30 17.53
C ARG A 71 7.58 10.37 17.68
N PRO A 72 8.88 10.04 17.52
CA PRO A 72 9.95 11.02 17.60
C PRO A 72 9.86 12.03 16.46
N THR A 73 10.31 13.26 16.70
CA THR A 73 10.30 14.35 15.72
C THR A 73 11.63 14.49 14.99
N ASP A 74 12.74 14.06 15.60
CA ASP A 74 14.05 14.09 14.97
C ASP A 74 14.27 12.88 14.05
N LEU A 75 14.98 13.14 12.95
CA LEU A 75 15.21 12.15 11.90
C LEU A 75 15.97 10.92 12.41
N ALA A 76 17.01 11.13 13.22
CA ALA A 76 17.88 10.04 13.67
C ALA A 76 17.11 9.03 14.54
N THR A 77 16.27 9.52 15.45
CA THR A 77 15.44 8.64 16.29
C THR A 77 14.33 7.97 15.48
N GLN A 78 13.75 8.65 14.48
CA GLN A 78 12.84 8.01 13.54
C GLN A 78 13.52 6.86 12.77
N GLN A 79 14.74 7.07 12.29
CA GLN A 79 15.53 6.05 11.58
C GLN A 79 15.85 4.85 12.48
N ALA A 80 16.25 5.12 13.73
CA ALA A 80 16.50 4.06 14.71
C ALA A 80 15.22 3.26 15.02
N ALA A 81 14.08 3.94 15.21
CA ALA A 81 12.79 3.30 15.42
C ALA A 81 12.37 2.47 14.19
N ALA A 82 12.61 2.97 12.97
CA ALA A 82 12.31 2.23 11.76
C ALA A 82 13.17 0.97 11.62
N ALA A 83 14.48 1.04 11.90
CA ALA A 83 15.37 -0.11 11.85
C ALA A 83 14.93 -1.23 12.81
N VAL A 84 14.56 -0.88 14.04
CA VAL A 84 14.04 -1.82 15.05
C VAL A 84 12.60 -2.27 14.76
N GLY A 85 11.80 -1.45 14.13
CA GLY A 85 10.42 -1.81 13.83
C GLY A 85 10.29 -2.65 12.57
N GLN A 86 11.17 -2.45 11.59
CA GLN A 86 11.14 -3.13 10.30
C GLN A 86 11.39 -4.63 10.45
N ASN A 87 12.38 -5.06 11.25
CA ASN A 87 12.62 -6.48 11.46
C ASN A 87 11.45 -7.15 12.21
N VAL A 88 10.88 -6.49 13.21
CA VAL A 88 9.71 -6.96 13.95
C VAL A 88 8.49 -7.07 13.05
N LEU A 89 8.28 -6.08 12.17
CA LEU A 89 7.15 -6.08 11.23
C LEU A 89 7.26 -7.24 10.23
N ILE A 90 8.44 -7.47 9.66
CA ILE A 90 8.68 -8.60 8.76
C ILE A 90 8.50 -9.94 9.49
N PHE A 91 8.98 -10.06 10.73
CA PHE A 91 8.76 -11.26 11.54
C PHE A 91 7.27 -11.56 11.72
N ARG A 92 6.44 -10.56 12.08
CA ARG A 92 4.99 -10.74 12.25
C ARG A 92 4.29 -11.16 10.96
N TYR A 93 4.68 -10.58 9.83
CA TYR A 93 4.16 -11.03 8.55
C TYR A 93 4.56 -12.46 8.25
N GLN A 94 5.84 -12.82 8.43
CA GLN A 94 6.33 -14.18 8.18
C GLN A 94 5.63 -15.20 9.07
N GLU A 95 5.51 -14.95 10.37
CA GLU A 95 4.82 -15.82 11.32
C GLU A 95 3.36 -16.10 10.90
N SER A 96 2.67 -15.08 10.41
CA SER A 96 1.30 -15.24 9.91
C SER A 96 1.26 -16.01 8.58
N LEU A 97 2.23 -15.76 7.68
CA LEU A 97 2.36 -16.40 6.37
C LEU A 97 2.76 -17.88 6.45
N ASP A 98 3.45 -18.29 7.51
CA ASP A 98 3.86 -19.68 7.76
C ASP A 98 2.66 -20.64 7.78
N ARG A 99 1.48 -20.17 8.20
CA ARG A 99 0.21 -20.91 8.15
C ARG A 99 -0.16 -21.39 6.74
N TYR A 100 0.36 -20.72 5.72
CA TYR A 100 0.08 -20.97 4.30
C TYR A 100 1.30 -21.51 3.54
N GLY A 101 2.44 -21.71 4.21
CA GLY A 101 3.69 -22.10 3.55
C GLY A 101 4.22 -21.04 2.58
N ILE A 102 3.88 -19.77 2.80
CA ILE A 102 4.35 -18.64 1.98
C ILE A 102 5.54 -17.99 2.67
N VAL A 103 6.59 -17.70 1.91
CA VAL A 103 7.78 -17.02 2.43
C VAL A 103 7.76 -15.57 1.98
N ALA A 104 7.89 -14.65 2.94
CA ALA A 104 8.04 -13.23 2.70
C ALA A 104 9.45 -12.93 2.19
N ALA A 105 9.54 -12.08 1.17
CA ALA A 105 10.79 -11.52 0.69
C ALA A 105 10.83 -10.03 1.01
N GLN A 106 11.68 -9.63 1.94
CA GLN A 106 11.81 -8.22 2.32
C GLN A 106 12.49 -7.41 1.21
N ILE A 107 11.89 -6.28 0.87
CA ILE A 107 12.45 -5.31 -0.09
C ILE A 107 12.37 -3.91 0.53
N LEU A 108 13.49 -3.20 0.54
CA LEU A 108 13.59 -1.83 1.05
C LEU A 108 14.05 -0.92 -0.09
N LEU A 109 13.30 0.14 -0.37
CA LEU A 109 13.56 1.07 -1.47
C LEU A 109 13.48 2.52 -1.00
N THR A 110 14.22 3.41 -1.64
CA THR A 110 14.09 4.87 -1.49
C THR A 110 13.53 5.50 -2.76
N ALA A 111 13.10 6.77 -2.69
CA ALA A 111 12.73 7.52 -3.90
C ALA A 111 13.92 7.64 -4.88
N GLY A 112 15.13 7.78 -4.34
CA GLY A 112 16.35 7.81 -5.15
C GLY A 112 16.61 6.50 -5.90
N ASP A 113 16.29 5.35 -5.30
CA ASP A 113 16.44 4.04 -5.97
C ASP A 113 15.48 3.90 -7.16
N MET A 114 14.26 4.43 -7.03
CA MET A 114 13.27 4.40 -8.11
C MET A 114 13.60 5.37 -9.25
N GLN A 115 14.28 6.48 -8.97
CA GLN A 115 14.70 7.46 -9.98
C GLN A 115 16.02 7.08 -10.67
N ASN A 116 16.87 6.28 -10.02
CA ASN A 116 18.13 5.82 -10.60
C ASN A 116 17.88 4.65 -11.56
N PRO A 117 18.20 4.77 -12.87
CA PRO A 117 17.88 3.73 -13.86
C PRO A 117 18.50 2.36 -13.55
N THR A 118 19.71 2.34 -12.97
CA THR A 118 20.40 1.10 -12.61
C THR A 118 19.74 0.43 -11.42
N HIS A 119 19.42 1.20 -10.37
CA HIS A 119 18.77 0.66 -9.17
C HIS A 119 17.36 0.18 -9.50
N HIS A 120 16.60 0.97 -10.28
CA HIS A 120 15.31 0.59 -10.81
C HIS A 120 15.35 -0.74 -11.57
N SER A 121 16.29 -0.90 -12.52
CA SER A 121 16.46 -2.16 -13.27
C SER A 121 16.81 -3.34 -12.37
N ASN A 122 17.66 -3.15 -11.37
CA ASN A 122 18.02 -4.19 -10.41
C ASN A 122 16.84 -4.59 -9.53
N ALA A 123 16.09 -3.62 -9.01
CA ALA A 123 14.89 -3.85 -8.21
C ALA A 123 13.83 -4.60 -9.03
N GLN A 124 13.59 -4.19 -10.28
CA GLN A 124 12.67 -4.87 -11.19
C GLN A 124 13.03 -6.34 -11.36
N ARG A 125 14.30 -6.63 -11.71
CA ARG A 125 14.78 -8.02 -11.94
C ARG A 125 14.66 -8.88 -10.69
N ALA A 126 14.99 -8.33 -9.53
CA ALA A 126 14.86 -9.04 -8.26
C ALA A 126 13.39 -9.35 -7.95
N MET A 127 12.50 -8.37 -8.08
CA MET A 127 11.05 -8.53 -7.89
C MET A 127 10.47 -9.56 -8.86
N GLU A 128 10.80 -9.50 -10.15
CA GLU A 128 10.38 -10.48 -11.15
C GLU A 128 10.84 -11.90 -10.80
N ARG A 129 12.10 -12.05 -10.33
CA ARG A 129 12.62 -13.35 -9.91
C ARG A 129 11.91 -13.89 -8.67
N LEU A 130 11.64 -13.05 -7.66
CA LEU A 130 10.93 -13.42 -6.44
C LEU A 130 9.51 -13.89 -6.75
N LEU A 131 8.78 -13.14 -7.59
CA LEU A 131 7.42 -13.50 -8.00
C LEU A 131 7.41 -14.81 -8.80
N GLY A 132 8.38 -15.02 -9.69
CA GLY A 132 8.56 -16.29 -10.42
C GLY A 132 8.93 -17.48 -9.51
N LEU A 133 9.54 -17.23 -8.35
CA LEU A 133 9.80 -18.21 -7.30
C LEU A 133 8.62 -18.36 -6.31
N ARG A 134 7.50 -17.67 -6.56
CA ARG A 134 6.28 -17.70 -5.71
C ARG A 134 6.49 -17.18 -4.29
N MET A 135 7.55 -16.42 -4.06
CA MET A 135 7.75 -15.65 -2.83
C MET A 135 6.78 -14.47 -2.82
N LEU A 136 6.42 -13.97 -1.63
CA LEU A 136 5.58 -12.78 -1.47
C LEU A 136 6.48 -11.57 -1.12
N PRO A 137 6.76 -10.66 -2.05
CA PRO A 137 7.55 -9.48 -1.74
C PRO A 137 6.79 -8.55 -0.79
N ILE A 138 7.43 -8.17 0.31
CA ILE A 138 6.96 -7.15 1.24
C ILE A 138 7.88 -5.95 1.11
N VAL A 139 7.40 -4.93 0.43
CA VAL A 139 8.11 -3.69 0.12
C VAL A 139 7.80 -2.65 1.19
N ASN A 140 8.83 -1.95 1.64
CA ASN A 140 8.69 -0.75 2.47
C ASN A 140 9.75 0.29 2.06
N GLU A 141 9.57 1.53 2.48
CA GLU A 141 10.59 2.56 2.38
C GLU A 141 11.82 2.18 3.23
N ASN A 142 13.03 2.41 2.71
CA ASN A 142 14.27 2.24 3.46
C ASN A 142 14.50 3.44 4.39
N ASP A 143 13.67 3.53 5.43
CA ASP A 143 13.63 4.66 6.37
C ASP A 143 15.02 5.01 6.94
N THR A 144 15.87 4.01 7.21
CA THR A 144 17.21 4.17 7.80
C THR A 144 18.12 5.09 6.99
N VAL A 145 17.95 5.14 5.67
CA VAL A 145 18.75 5.98 4.76
C VAL A 145 17.93 7.08 4.09
N ALA A 146 16.60 7.03 4.21
CA ALA A 146 15.72 8.05 3.65
C ALA A 146 15.77 9.35 4.49
N THR A 147 16.17 10.45 3.86
CA THR A 147 16.17 11.79 4.46
C THR A 147 14.85 12.53 4.20
N HIS A 148 14.62 13.66 4.86
CA HIS A 148 13.40 14.45 4.62
C HIS A 148 13.24 14.90 3.16
N GLU A 149 14.34 15.06 2.41
CA GLU A 149 14.33 15.44 1.00
C GLU A 149 14.09 14.28 0.03
N ILE A 150 14.32 13.03 0.47
CA ILE A 150 14.31 11.82 -0.39
C ILE A 150 13.24 10.81 0.07
N ARG A 151 12.37 11.21 1.00
CA ARG A 151 11.26 10.39 1.47
C ARG A 151 10.08 10.44 0.51
N PHE A 152 9.39 9.30 0.35
CA PHE A 152 8.10 9.24 -0.33
C PHE A 152 7.00 9.97 0.46
N GLY A 153 7.18 10.12 1.78
CA GLY A 153 6.24 10.78 2.69
C GLY A 153 5.15 9.83 3.19
N ASP A 154 4.49 9.10 2.29
CA ASP A 154 3.64 7.93 2.55
C ASP A 154 3.91 6.86 1.49
N ASN A 155 3.81 5.58 1.88
CA ASN A 155 3.97 4.44 0.99
C ASN A 155 2.85 4.31 -0.05
N ASP A 156 1.86 5.22 -0.07
CA ASP A 156 0.91 5.38 -1.18
C ASP A 156 1.67 5.58 -2.51
N HIS A 157 2.61 6.54 -2.53
CA HIS A 157 3.40 6.84 -3.74
C HIS A 157 4.34 5.68 -4.09
N LEU A 158 5.01 5.10 -3.08
CA LEU A 158 5.83 3.90 -3.27
C LEU A 158 5.00 2.76 -3.88
N ALA A 159 3.75 2.57 -3.47
CA ALA A 159 2.90 1.53 -4.02
C ALA A 159 2.53 1.74 -5.49
N ALA A 160 2.29 2.98 -5.91
CA ALA A 160 2.10 3.32 -7.31
C ALA A 160 3.35 3.02 -8.14
N LEU A 161 4.53 3.43 -7.66
CA LEU A 161 5.81 3.17 -8.34
C LEU A 161 6.15 1.68 -8.38
N VAL A 162 5.89 0.94 -7.31
CA VAL A 162 6.05 -0.52 -7.28
C VAL A 162 5.10 -1.17 -8.27
N SER A 163 3.85 -0.70 -8.36
CA SER A 163 2.87 -1.20 -9.34
C SER A 163 3.36 -1.03 -10.77
N GLU A 164 3.94 0.13 -11.09
CA GLU A 164 4.58 0.37 -12.40
C GLU A 164 5.79 -0.56 -12.60
N LEU A 165 6.71 -0.59 -11.63
CA LEU A 165 7.94 -1.39 -11.66
C LEU A 165 7.64 -2.86 -11.97
N VAL A 166 6.63 -3.41 -11.32
CA VAL A 166 6.22 -4.80 -11.51
C VAL A 166 5.13 -4.95 -12.56
N ARG A 167 4.66 -3.91 -13.26
CA ARG A 167 3.57 -4.01 -14.25
C ARG A 167 2.35 -4.73 -13.66
N ALA A 168 1.88 -4.27 -12.51
CA ALA A 168 0.73 -4.82 -11.83
C ALA A 168 -0.54 -4.66 -12.67
N ASP A 169 -1.47 -5.61 -12.54
CA ASP A 169 -2.78 -5.49 -13.17
C ASP A 169 -3.73 -4.61 -12.32
N VAL A 170 -3.49 -4.51 -11.02
CA VAL A 170 -4.30 -3.65 -10.14
C VAL A 170 -3.51 -3.26 -8.90
N LEU A 171 -3.71 -2.03 -8.47
CA LEU A 171 -3.26 -1.54 -7.16
C LEU A 171 -4.46 -1.45 -6.21
N VAL A 172 -4.36 -2.08 -5.05
CA VAL A 172 -5.35 -1.98 -3.97
C VAL A 172 -4.78 -1.15 -2.84
N LEU A 173 -5.31 0.05 -2.63
CA LEU A 173 -4.93 0.96 -1.54
C LEU A 173 -5.88 0.73 -0.36
N LEU A 174 -5.39 0.09 0.70
CA LEU A 174 -6.15 -0.11 1.92
C LEU A 174 -6.03 1.09 2.86
N SER A 175 -7.15 1.52 3.42
CA SER A 175 -7.26 2.64 4.35
C SER A 175 -8.11 2.29 5.57
N ASP A 176 -8.02 3.16 6.58
CA ASP A 176 -9.00 3.30 7.66
C ASP A 176 -10.39 3.78 7.19
N VAL A 177 -10.47 4.52 6.09
CA VAL A 177 -11.72 4.94 5.45
C VAL A 177 -12.11 3.95 4.34
N ASP A 178 -13.40 3.65 4.21
CA ASP A 178 -13.89 2.63 3.28
C ASP A 178 -13.90 3.05 1.81
N ALA A 179 -13.89 4.36 1.52
CA ALA A 179 -13.98 4.93 0.19
C ALA A 179 -13.52 6.39 0.17
N LEU A 180 -13.38 6.96 -1.02
CA LEU A 180 -13.33 8.40 -1.21
C LEU A 180 -14.73 8.99 -1.05
N TYR A 181 -14.81 10.17 -0.42
CA TYR A 181 -16.06 10.91 -0.24
C TYR A 181 -15.91 12.30 -0.83
N SER A 182 -17.03 12.90 -1.25
CA SER A 182 -17.08 14.27 -1.80
C SER A 182 -16.60 15.35 -0.83
N ARG A 183 -16.65 15.05 0.47
CA ARG A 183 -16.16 15.84 1.62
C ARG A 183 -15.92 14.89 2.79
N PRO A 184 -15.35 15.33 3.93
CA PRO A 184 -15.10 14.44 5.06
C PRO A 184 -16.35 13.64 5.47
N PRO A 185 -16.25 12.31 5.65
CA PRO A 185 -17.43 11.45 5.85
C PRO A 185 -18.21 11.75 7.15
N ALA A 186 -17.58 12.44 8.11
CA ALA A 186 -18.23 12.91 9.32
C ALA A 186 -19.14 14.14 9.10
N GLU A 187 -18.99 14.83 7.97
CA GLU A 187 -19.74 16.06 7.69
C GLU A 187 -21.09 15.77 7.01
N PRO A 188 -22.14 16.56 7.33
CA PRO A 188 -23.43 16.44 6.69
C PRO A 188 -23.37 16.52 5.15
N GLY A 189 -24.01 15.54 4.51
CA GLY A 189 -24.14 15.48 3.06
C GLY A 189 -22.91 14.92 2.33
N ALA A 190 -21.91 14.38 3.04
CA ALA A 190 -20.84 13.60 2.42
C ALA A 190 -21.42 12.44 1.60
N ARG A 191 -20.96 12.32 0.35
CA ARG A 191 -21.39 11.26 -0.57
C ARG A 191 -20.19 10.39 -0.91
N LYS A 192 -20.38 9.07 -0.79
CA LYS A 192 -19.41 8.08 -1.23
C LYS A 192 -19.24 8.17 -2.75
N ILE A 193 -17.99 8.17 -3.20
CA ILE A 193 -17.63 8.14 -4.61
C ILE A 193 -17.30 6.70 -4.95
N GLU A 194 -18.15 6.07 -5.75
CA GLU A 194 -17.93 4.68 -6.16
C GLU A 194 -16.88 4.61 -7.28
N ASN A 195 -16.97 5.45 -8.31
CA ASN A 195 -16.04 5.39 -9.44
C ASN A 195 -15.48 6.78 -9.73
N VAL A 196 -14.20 6.82 -10.08
CA VAL A 196 -13.47 8.00 -10.54
C VAL A 196 -12.98 7.69 -11.96
N PRO A 197 -13.59 8.31 -12.98
CA PRO A 197 -13.09 8.23 -14.35
C PRO A 197 -11.65 8.75 -14.45
N PHE A 198 -10.87 8.23 -15.40
CA PHE A 198 -9.47 8.61 -15.58
C PHE A 198 -9.26 10.13 -15.74
N ASP A 199 -10.09 10.76 -16.56
CA ASP A 199 -10.01 12.21 -16.86
C ASP A 199 -10.62 13.11 -15.77
N ASP A 200 -11.12 12.54 -14.67
CA ASP A 200 -11.72 13.31 -13.58
C ASP A 200 -10.62 14.01 -12.77
N ASP A 201 -10.64 15.35 -12.77
CA ASP A 201 -9.68 16.16 -12.04
C ASP A 201 -9.95 16.19 -10.53
N LEU A 202 -11.12 15.72 -10.08
CA LEU A 202 -11.61 15.73 -8.71
C LEU A 202 -11.65 17.13 -8.09
N SER A 203 -11.75 18.17 -8.92
CA SER A 203 -11.77 19.58 -8.51
C SER A 203 -12.90 19.95 -7.54
N GLY A 204 -13.98 19.17 -7.51
CA GLY A 204 -15.12 19.33 -6.61
C GLY A 204 -15.03 18.58 -5.27
N ILE A 205 -13.91 17.91 -4.98
CA ILE A 205 -13.73 17.12 -3.75
C ILE A 205 -12.99 17.95 -2.69
N GLU A 206 -13.60 18.03 -1.51
CA GLU A 206 -12.94 18.55 -0.33
C GLU A 206 -12.23 17.43 0.43
N PHE A 207 -10.91 17.44 0.38
CA PHE A 207 -10.11 16.56 1.22
C PHE A 207 -10.10 17.13 2.64
N GLY A 208 -10.51 16.34 3.63
CA GLY A 208 -10.37 16.72 5.02
C GLY A 208 -8.91 16.92 5.42
N ASP A 209 -8.69 17.67 6.49
CA ASP A 209 -7.36 17.85 7.08
C ASP A 209 -6.71 16.48 7.34
N ILE A 210 -5.38 16.45 7.19
CA ILE A 210 -4.55 15.31 7.60
C ILE A 210 -4.75 15.17 9.11
N GLY A 211 -5.63 14.25 9.52
CA GLY A 211 -6.22 14.23 10.86
C GLY A 211 -5.21 14.21 12.01
N HIS A 212 -5.64 14.76 13.15
CA HIS A 212 -4.89 14.96 14.41
C HIS A 212 -4.47 13.66 15.14
N ALA A 213 -4.50 12.49 14.49
CA ALA A 213 -4.05 11.22 15.06
C ALA A 213 -2.62 10.95 14.57
N GLY A 214 -1.62 11.33 15.37
CA GLY A 214 -0.18 11.37 15.05
C GLY A 214 0.52 10.04 14.73
N VAL A 215 -0.11 9.13 13.98
CA VAL A 215 0.44 7.82 13.59
C VAL A 215 0.44 7.58 12.06
N GLY A 216 -0.18 8.45 11.25
CA GLY A 216 -0.13 8.39 9.79
C GLY A 216 0.23 9.74 9.15
N THR A 217 1.16 9.75 8.18
CA THR A 217 1.48 10.91 7.33
C THR A 217 0.56 11.00 6.10
N GLY A 218 -0.34 10.03 5.92
CA GLY A 218 -1.14 9.81 4.72
C GLY A 218 -2.61 10.20 4.88
N GLY A 219 -3.08 11.10 4.02
CA GLY A 219 -4.47 11.54 3.95
C GLY A 219 -5.21 10.95 2.75
N ALA A 220 -6.43 11.43 2.51
CA ALA A 220 -7.17 11.11 1.29
C ALA A 220 -6.46 11.68 0.04
N GLY A 221 -5.79 12.83 0.16
CA GLY A 221 -5.04 13.45 -0.94
C GLY A 221 -3.85 12.62 -1.45
N THR A 222 -3.07 12.00 -0.56
CA THR A 222 -1.92 11.15 -0.95
C THR A 222 -2.39 9.89 -1.70
N LYS A 223 -3.52 9.30 -1.26
CA LYS A 223 -4.13 8.14 -1.91
C LYS A 223 -4.64 8.48 -3.30
N VAL A 224 -5.30 9.63 -3.45
CA VAL A 224 -5.74 10.12 -4.77
C VAL A 224 -4.55 10.38 -5.68
N ALA A 225 -3.48 11.01 -5.18
CA ALA A 225 -2.27 11.26 -5.98
C ALA A 225 -1.62 9.94 -6.44
N ALA A 226 -1.48 8.95 -5.56
CA ALA A 226 -0.98 7.63 -5.90
C ALA A 226 -1.90 6.88 -6.88
N ALA A 227 -3.23 6.97 -6.68
CA ALA A 227 -4.21 6.36 -7.57
C ALA A 227 -4.11 6.94 -8.98
N LYS A 228 -4.02 8.27 -9.11
CA LYS A 228 -3.83 8.95 -10.40
C LYS A 228 -2.49 8.60 -11.05
N LEU A 229 -1.42 8.48 -10.27
CA LEU A 229 -0.10 8.09 -10.78
C LEU A 229 -0.12 6.67 -11.38
N ALA A 230 -0.70 5.70 -10.68
CA ALA A 230 -0.84 4.34 -11.19
C ALA A 230 -1.80 4.28 -12.39
N ALA A 231 -2.92 4.99 -12.33
CA ALA A 231 -3.88 5.06 -13.43
C ALA A 231 -3.28 5.63 -14.71
N ALA A 232 -2.42 6.65 -14.61
CA ALA A 232 -1.74 7.27 -15.74
C ALA A 232 -0.84 6.30 -16.54
N VAL A 233 -0.34 5.24 -15.91
CA VAL A 233 0.46 4.19 -16.57
C VAL A 233 -0.36 2.94 -16.94
N GLY A 234 -1.69 3.04 -16.89
CA GLY A 234 -2.60 1.98 -17.31
C GLY A 234 -2.92 0.94 -16.22
N ILE A 235 -2.72 1.28 -14.93
CA ILE A 235 -2.99 0.41 -13.79
C ILE A 235 -4.20 0.95 -13.01
N PRO A 236 -5.35 0.27 -13.01
CA PRO A 236 -6.52 0.70 -12.25
C PRO A 236 -6.27 0.56 -10.75
N VAL A 237 -7.01 1.34 -9.96
CA VAL A 237 -6.83 1.38 -8.50
C VAL A 237 -8.14 1.16 -7.76
N LEU A 238 -8.12 0.32 -6.73
CA LEU A 238 -9.20 0.19 -5.76
C LEU A 238 -8.75 0.79 -4.42
N LEU A 239 -9.46 1.81 -3.94
CA LEU A 239 -9.37 2.28 -2.56
C LEU A 239 -10.46 1.59 -1.73
N ALA A 240 -10.07 0.92 -0.65
CA ALA A 240 -11.00 0.18 0.20
C ALA A 240 -10.58 0.21 1.69
N ALA A 241 -11.50 -0.12 2.59
CA ALA A 241 -11.16 -0.32 4.00
C ALA A 241 -10.23 -1.54 4.17
N THR A 242 -9.24 -1.44 5.06
CA THR A 242 -8.37 -2.59 5.41
C THR A 242 -9.17 -3.77 5.93
N SER A 243 -10.24 -3.53 6.69
CA SER A 243 -11.14 -4.58 7.20
C SER A 243 -11.88 -5.33 6.08
N SER A 244 -11.97 -4.76 4.88
CA SER A 244 -12.65 -5.36 3.72
C SER A 244 -11.68 -5.97 2.71
N VAL A 245 -10.41 -6.18 3.07
CA VAL A 245 -9.38 -6.68 2.15
C VAL A 245 -9.73 -8.03 1.48
N ALA A 246 -10.38 -8.94 2.21
CA ALA A 246 -10.83 -10.21 1.65
C ALA A 246 -11.86 -10.02 0.52
N ASP A 247 -12.88 -9.20 0.77
CA ASP A 247 -13.92 -8.88 -0.21
C ASP A 247 -13.37 -8.08 -1.39
N ALA A 248 -12.45 -7.14 -1.12
CA ALA A 248 -11.76 -6.35 -2.14
C ALA A 248 -11.00 -7.26 -3.12
N LEU A 249 -10.21 -8.21 -2.61
CA LEU A 249 -9.45 -9.17 -3.42
C LEU A 249 -10.31 -10.28 -4.04
N ALA A 250 -11.56 -10.43 -3.59
CA ALA A 250 -12.59 -11.27 -4.21
C ALA A 250 -13.41 -10.52 -5.27
N GLY A 251 -13.16 -9.23 -5.49
CA GLY A 251 -13.81 -8.42 -6.52
C GLY A 251 -15.21 -7.93 -6.15
N ALA A 252 -15.51 -7.86 -4.84
CA ALA A 252 -16.76 -7.31 -4.36
C ALA A 252 -16.95 -5.84 -4.78
N ASN A 253 -18.21 -5.42 -4.94
CA ASN A 253 -18.52 -4.03 -5.27
C ASN A 253 -18.45 -3.13 -4.03
N LEU A 254 -17.23 -2.73 -3.65
CA LEU A 254 -16.95 -1.87 -2.50
C LEU A 254 -15.92 -0.79 -2.82
N GLY A 255 -15.77 0.16 -1.90
CA GLY A 255 -14.76 1.21 -2.02
C GLY A 255 -14.90 2.11 -3.26
N THR A 256 -13.79 2.76 -3.62
CA THR A 256 -13.70 3.64 -4.79
C THR A 256 -12.77 3.05 -5.83
N TRP A 257 -13.27 2.95 -7.07
CA TRP A 257 -12.52 2.45 -8.22
C TRP A 257 -12.04 3.63 -9.07
N PHE A 258 -10.75 3.66 -9.38
CA PHE A 258 -10.15 4.61 -10.30
C PHE A 258 -9.88 3.91 -11.63
N ASP A 259 -10.46 4.43 -12.70
CA ASP A 259 -10.23 3.92 -14.04
C ASP A 259 -8.79 4.21 -14.48
N ALA A 260 -8.18 3.24 -15.15
CA ALA A 260 -6.88 3.39 -15.76
C ALA A 260 -6.96 4.23 -17.04
N ALA A 261 -5.83 4.81 -17.44
CA ALA A 261 -5.69 5.41 -18.77
C ALA A 261 -6.11 4.38 -19.84
N PRO A 262 -6.97 4.77 -20.80
CA PRO A 262 -7.35 3.90 -21.91
C PRO A 262 -6.11 3.51 -22.72
N ALA A 263 -6.16 2.30 -23.30
CA ALA A 263 -5.07 1.74 -24.11
C ALA A 263 -4.78 2.53 -25.38
#